data_AF-A0A923XC15-F1
#
_entry.id   AF-A0A923XC15-F1
#
_cell.length_a   1.000
_cell.length_b   1.000
_cell.length_c   1.000
_cell.angle_alpha   90.00
_cell.angle_beta   90.00
_cell.angle_gamma   90.00
#
_symmetry.space_group_name_H-M   'P 1'
#
loop_
_entity.id
_entity.type
_entity.pdbx_description
1 polymer ?
#
loop_
_entity_poly.entity_id
_entity_poly.type
_entity_poly.pdbx_seq_one_letter_code
_entity_poly.pdbx_strand_id
1 'polypeptide(L)'
;MTKYLMILSLLLCFSCSKKDPHPESKDEIYSDLLAEQDIMTKSVDAAEKELVNMEKALKGAVPQTGQLKQMEIKFFESKNIFEKLKQQKQYFDIKVEERKQEVGLRYEESLTKSGRKWPDPKEIEIYKQRLKMYRDKIAWDKNKGIVKAKPKTAVGAPVGGHGAAPSAAEHRAAAEPPPEHN
;
A
#
# COMPACT_ATOMS: atom_id res chain seq x y z
N MET A 1 7.39 49.42 -39.22
CA MET A 1 6.37 48.55 -38.59
C MET A 1 6.93 47.22 -38.10
N THR A 2 7.88 46.58 -38.80
CA THR A 2 8.49 45.29 -38.40
C THR A 2 9.20 45.26 -37.04
N LYS A 3 9.81 46.36 -36.59
CA LYS A 3 10.47 46.43 -35.26
C LYS A 3 9.50 46.26 -34.07
N TYR A 4 8.26 46.74 -34.18
CA TYR A 4 7.25 46.59 -33.12
C TYR A 4 6.69 45.17 -33.05
N LEU A 5 6.67 44.46 -34.18
CA LEU A 5 6.26 43.05 -34.28
C LEU A 5 7.22 42.12 -33.54
N MET A 6 8.54 42.38 -33.59
CA MET A 6 9.53 41.62 -32.82
C MET A 6 9.41 41.84 -31.30
N ILE A 7 9.12 43.07 -30.86
CA ILE A 7 8.96 43.38 -29.42
C ILE A 7 7.69 42.71 -28.86
N LEU A 8 6.60 42.70 -29.62
CA LEU A 8 5.35 42.02 -29.23
C LEU A 8 5.52 40.50 -29.14
N SER A 9 6.29 39.90 -30.06
CA SER A 9 6.64 38.47 -30.02
C SER A 9 7.47 38.11 -28.80
N LEU A 10 8.37 38.99 -28.34
CA LEU A 10 9.19 38.75 -27.16
C LEU A 10 8.37 38.83 -25.87
N LEU A 11 7.41 39.75 -25.79
CA LEU A 11 6.50 39.92 -24.64
C LEU A 11 5.56 38.72 -24.44
N LEU A 12 5.14 38.06 -25.53
CA LEU A 12 4.32 36.84 -25.47
C LEU A 12 5.09 35.64 -24.88
N CYS A 13 6.42 35.62 -25.01
CA CYS A 13 7.25 34.55 -24.45
C CYS A 13 7.48 34.65 -22.94
N PHE A 14 7.31 35.83 -22.33
CA PHE A 14 7.51 36.04 -20.89
C PHE A 14 6.26 35.80 -20.03
N SER A 15 5.10 35.48 -20.63
CA SER A 15 3.83 35.38 -19.91
C SER A 15 3.40 33.95 -19.51
N CYS A 16 4.21 32.92 -19.78
CA CYS A 16 3.81 31.52 -19.58
C CYS A 16 4.37 30.87 -18.29
N SER A 17 4.33 31.56 -17.15
CA SER A 17 4.52 30.92 -15.85
C SER A 17 3.19 30.35 -15.36
N LYS A 18 2.69 29.31 -16.03
CA LYS A 18 1.42 28.68 -15.66
C LYS A 18 1.61 27.89 -14.36
N LYS A 19 0.78 28.20 -13.35
CA LYS A 19 0.67 27.41 -12.12
C LYS A 19 0.34 25.96 -12.50
N ASP A 20 1.09 25.02 -11.94
CA ASP A 20 0.81 23.59 -12.09
C ASP A 20 -0.55 23.28 -11.46
N PRO A 21 -1.52 22.74 -12.21
CA PRO A 21 -2.82 22.40 -11.66
C PRO A 21 -2.77 21.21 -10.68
N HIS A 22 -1.72 20.37 -10.74
CA HIS A 22 -1.59 19.15 -9.95
C HIS A 22 -0.20 19.00 -9.32
N PRO A 23 0.21 19.90 -8.41
CA PRO A 23 1.51 19.82 -7.75
C PRO A 23 1.72 18.52 -6.94
N GLU A 24 0.63 17.87 -6.51
CA GLU A 24 0.62 16.60 -5.78
C GLU A 24 1.24 15.45 -6.58
N SER A 25 1.21 15.51 -7.91
CA SER A 25 1.80 14.48 -8.77
C SER A 25 3.33 14.39 -8.69
N LYS A 26 3.98 15.46 -8.19
CA LYS A 26 5.44 15.54 -8.02
C LYS A 26 5.89 15.21 -6.60
N ASP A 27 4.96 15.00 -5.67
CA ASP A 27 5.24 14.68 -4.27
C ASP A 27 5.32 13.17 -4.07
N GLU A 28 6.52 12.66 -3.78
CA GLU A 28 6.72 11.21 -3.58
C GLU A 28 5.89 10.68 -2.39
N ILE A 29 5.73 11.47 -1.33
CA ILE A 29 4.97 11.11 -0.13
C ILE A 29 3.49 10.89 -0.49
N TYR A 30 2.91 11.77 -1.30
CA TYR A 30 1.55 11.64 -1.81
C TYR A 30 1.38 10.36 -2.63
N SER A 31 2.33 10.05 -3.53
CA SER A 31 2.27 8.82 -4.33
C SER A 31 2.33 7.54 -3.48
N ASP A 32 3.15 7.54 -2.42
CA ASP A 32 3.23 6.41 -1.49
C ASP A 32 1.93 6.26 -0.68
N LEU A 33 1.33 7.37 -0.23
CA LEU A 33 0.04 7.35 0.46
C LEU A 33 -1.10 6.82 -0.41
N LEU A 34 -1.13 7.19 -1.70
CA LEU A 34 -2.09 6.65 -2.67
C LEU A 34 -1.90 5.14 -2.87
N ALA A 35 -0.65 4.67 -2.93
CA ALA A 35 -0.37 3.24 -3.05
C ALA A 35 -0.88 2.47 -1.82
N GLU A 36 -0.65 2.98 -0.60
CA GLU A 36 -1.17 2.37 0.63
C GLU A 36 -2.71 2.40 0.69
N GLN A 37 -3.34 3.49 0.26
CA GLN A 37 -4.81 3.60 0.16
C GLN A 37 -5.40 2.54 -0.80
N ASP A 38 -4.77 2.32 -1.95
CA ASP A 38 -5.19 1.29 -2.91
C ASP A 38 -5.03 -0.12 -2.34
N ILE A 39 -3.92 -0.41 -1.64
CA ILE A 39 -3.70 -1.68 -0.95
C ILE A 39 -4.79 -1.91 0.11
N MET A 40 -5.12 -0.89 0.91
CA MET A 40 -6.18 -0.99 1.92
C MET A 40 -7.55 -1.18 1.29
N THR A 41 -7.84 -0.50 0.17
CA THR A 41 -9.10 -0.67 -0.57
C THR A 41 -9.27 -2.11 -1.04
N LYS A 42 -8.26 -2.67 -1.70
CA LYS A 42 -8.25 -4.08 -2.13
C LYS A 42 -8.39 -5.05 -0.95
N SER A 43 -7.77 -4.73 0.18
CA SER A 43 -7.85 -5.55 1.40
C SER A 43 -9.25 -5.52 2.03
N VAL A 44 -9.91 -4.37 2.04
CA VAL A 44 -11.30 -4.24 2.51
C VAL A 44 -12.24 -5.04 1.61
N ASP A 45 -12.12 -4.92 0.28
CA ASP A 45 -12.96 -5.64 -0.68
C ASP A 45 -12.80 -7.16 -0.54
N ALA A 46 -11.57 -7.64 -0.29
CA ALA A 46 -11.31 -9.05 -0.06
C ALA A 46 -11.93 -9.53 1.27
N ALA A 47 -11.76 -8.75 2.35
CA ALA A 47 -12.32 -9.08 3.66
C ALA A 47 -13.85 -9.03 3.69
N GLU A 48 -14.47 -8.14 2.93
CA GLU A 48 -15.93 -8.06 2.77
C GLU A 48 -16.48 -9.33 2.10
N LYS A 49 -15.85 -9.77 1.01
CA LYS A 49 -16.21 -11.03 0.33
C LYS A 49 -16.11 -12.22 1.27
N GLU A 50 -15.04 -12.29 2.05
CA GLU A 50 -14.85 -13.36 3.03
C GLU A 50 -15.89 -13.32 4.14
N LEU A 51 -16.24 -12.12 4.64
CA LEU A 51 -17.30 -11.95 5.64
C LEU A 51 -18.65 -12.46 5.13
N VAL A 52 -19.00 -12.14 3.88
CA VAL A 52 -20.22 -12.65 3.23
C VAL A 52 -20.19 -14.17 3.09
N ASN A 53 -19.05 -14.76 2.75
CA ASN A 53 -18.91 -16.22 2.68
C ASN A 53 -19.08 -16.88 4.05
N MET A 54 -18.48 -16.30 5.10
CA MET A 54 -18.62 -16.79 6.48
C MET A 54 -20.06 -16.63 6.99
N GLU A 55 -20.76 -15.57 6.62
CA GLU A 55 -22.17 -15.38 6.96
C GLU A 55 -23.05 -16.47 6.32
N LYS A 56 -22.81 -16.80 5.04
CA LYS A 56 -23.50 -17.91 4.36
C LYS A 56 -23.20 -19.26 5.03
N ALA A 57 -21.94 -19.51 5.39
CA ALA A 57 -21.53 -20.73 6.08
C ALA A 57 -22.20 -20.86 7.46
N LEU A 58 -22.32 -19.75 8.20
CA LEU A 58 -23.01 -19.71 9.49
C LEU A 58 -24.49 -20.03 9.34
N LYS A 59 -25.18 -19.46 8.34
CA LYS A 59 -26.59 -19.74 8.06
C LYS A 59 -26.83 -21.19 7.61
N GLY A 60 -25.85 -21.83 6.98
CA GLY A 60 -25.90 -23.23 6.56
C GLY A 60 -25.48 -24.24 7.63
N ALA A 61 -25.01 -23.80 8.81
CA ALA A 61 -24.54 -24.70 9.86
C ALA A 61 -25.70 -25.46 10.51
N VAL A 62 -25.51 -26.76 10.74
CA VAL A 62 -26.54 -27.63 11.32
C VAL A 62 -26.76 -27.27 12.81
N PRO A 63 -27.99 -26.96 13.24
CA PRO A 63 -28.30 -26.67 14.64
C PRO A 63 -27.93 -27.83 15.57
N GLN A 64 -27.67 -27.51 16.84
CA GLN A 64 -27.31 -28.48 17.89
C GLN A 64 -26.03 -29.30 17.61
N THR A 65 -25.24 -28.91 16.63
CA THR A 65 -23.88 -29.40 16.43
C THR A 65 -22.87 -28.42 17.01
N GLY A 66 -21.72 -28.90 17.48
CA GLY A 66 -20.60 -28.02 17.88
C GLY A 66 -20.07 -27.14 16.74
N GLN A 67 -20.48 -27.40 15.50
CA GLN A 67 -20.08 -26.63 14.31
C GLN A 67 -20.66 -25.22 14.32
N LEU A 68 -21.88 -25.02 14.83
CA LEU A 68 -22.52 -23.70 14.87
C LEU A 68 -21.66 -22.71 15.66
N LYS A 69 -21.23 -23.10 16.86
CA LYS A 69 -20.34 -22.28 17.72
C LYS A 69 -19.00 -21.99 17.04
N GLN A 70 -18.43 -22.97 16.32
CA GLN A 70 -17.17 -22.77 15.59
C GLN A 70 -17.33 -21.77 14.43
N MET A 71 -18.42 -21.87 13.67
CA MET A 71 -18.70 -20.94 12.58
C MET A 71 -19.01 -19.53 13.09
N GLU A 72 -19.69 -19.41 14.23
CA GLU A 72 -19.95 -18.13 14.88
C GLU A 72 -18.65 -17.42 15.27
N ILE A 73 -17.71 -18.15 15.88
CA ILE A 73 -16.38 -17.61 16.22
C ILE A 73 -15.68 -17.10 14.95
N LYS A 74 -15.63 -17.92 13.89
CA LYS A 74 -14.99 -17.53 12.62
C LYS A 74 -15.65 -16.31 11.98
N PHE A 75 -16.98 -16.23 12.02
CA PHE A 75 -17.73 -15.08 11.52
C PHE A 75 -17.34 -13.80 12.28
N PHE A 76 -17.32 -13.84 13.61
CA PHE A 76 -16.92 -12.68 14.41
C PHE A 76 -15.44 -12.32 14.25
N GLU A 77 -14.55 -13.29 14.10
CA GLU A 77 -13.15 -13.04 13.75
C GLU A 77 -13.02 -12.33 12.40
N SER A 78 -13.70 -12.81 11.36
CA SER A 78 -13.73 -12.18 10.04
C SER A 78 -14.31 -10.77 10.10
N LYS A 79 -15.40 -10.58 10.85
CA LYS A 79 -16.03 -9.27 11.05
C LYS A 79 -15.07 -8.28 11.71
N ASN A 80 -14.36 -8.71 12.76
CA ASN A 80 -13.38 -7.87 13.44
C ASN A 80 -12.20 -7.49 12.54
N ILE A 81 -11.78 -8.38 11.63
CA ILE A 81 -10.74 -8.08 10.64
C ILE A 81 -11.26 -7.05 9.63
N PHE A 82 -12.47 -7.26 9.10
CA PHE A 82 -13.10 -6.32 8.17
C PHE A 82 -13.22 -4.91 8.76
N GLU A 83 -13.74 -4.78 9.98
CA GLU A 83 -13.87 -3.47 10.64
C GLU A 83 -12.52 -2.77 10.85
N LYS A 84 -11.47 -3.52 11.21
CA LYS A 84 -10.11 -2.96 11.34
C LYS A 84 -9.57 -2.45 10.00
N LEU A 85 -9.70 -3.24 8.93
CA LEU A 85 -9.26 -2.84 7.60
C LEU A 85 -10.05 -1.62 7.10
N LYS A 86 -11.35 -1.56 7.40
CA LYS A 86 -12.20 -0.41 7.07
C LYS A 86 -11.74 0.86 7.78
N GLN A 87 -11.42 0.79 9.07
CA GLN A 87 -10.85 1.91 9.81
C GLN A 87 -9.49 2.35 9.24
N GLN A 88 -8.64 1.40 8.85
CA GLN A 88 -7.35 1.70 8.22
C GLN A 88 -7.53 2.37 6.85
N LYS A 89 -8.47 1.91 6.03
CA LYS A 89 -8.82 2.56 4.77
C LYS A 89 -9.26 4.02 5.01
N GLN A 90 -10.16 4.25 5.95
CA GLN A 90 -10.60 5.61 6.31
C GLN A 90 -9.44 6.49 6.78
N TYR A 91 -8.50 5.94 7.54
CA TYR A 91 -7.30 6.66 7.95
C TYR A 91 -6.48 7.11 6.74
N PHE A 92 -6.24 6.24 5.75
CA PHE A 92 -5.50 6.61 4.55
C PHE A 92 -6.27 7.57 3.65
N ASP A 93 -7.59 7.43 3.54
CA ASP A 93 -8.46 8.38 2.83
C ASP A 93 -8.26 9.81 3.38
N ILE A 94 -8.27 9.97 4.71
CA ILE A 94 -8.01 11.24 5.38
C ILE A 94 -6.57 11.73 5.14
N LYS A 95 -5.58 10.83 5.23
CA LYS A 95 -4.17 11.18 5.05
C LYS A 95 -3.82 11.66 3.65
N VAL A 96 -4.38 11.02 2.62
CA VAL A 96 -4.22 11.44 1.22
C VAL A 96 -4.76 12.84 1.01
N GLU A 97 -5.96 13.13 1.55
CA GLU A 97 -6.58 14.45 1.43
C GLU A 97 -5.82 15.53 2.22
N GLU A 98 -5.39 15.23 3.45
CA GLU A 98 -4.55 16.12 4.26
C GLU A 98 -3.25 16.48 3.52
N ARG A 99 -2.56 15.48 2.96
CA ARG A 99 -1.32 15.71 2.20
C ARG A 99 -1.59 16.52 0.95
N LYS A 100 -2.68 16.27 0.22
CA LYS A 100 -3.04 17.04 -0.97
C LYS A 100 -3.20 18.54 -0.66
N GLN A 101 -3.88 18.86 0.44
CA GLN A 101 -4.03 20.25 0.89
C GLN A 101 -2.70 20.88 1.29
N GLU A 102 -1.88 20.15 2.05
CA GLU A 102 -0.54 20.58 2.45
C GLU A 102 0.38 20.86 1.24
N VAL A 103 0.38 19.95 0.27
CA VAL A 103 1.13 20.09 -0.99
C VAL A 103 0.68 21.35 -1.73
N GLY A 104 -0.63 21.60 -1.83
CA GLY A 104 -1.18 22.80 -2.47
C GLY A 104 -0.67 24.09 -1.83
N LEU A 105 -0.71 24.18 -0.50
CA LEU A 105 -0.23 25.35 0.24
C LEU A 105 1.28 25.55 0.07
N ARG A 106 2.08 24.49 0.21
CA ARG A 106 3.54 24.55 0.08
C ARG A 106 3.97 24.88 -1.34
N TYR A 107 3.25 24.39 -2.33
CA TYR A 107 3.48 24.75 -3.72
C TYR A 107 3.23 26.25 -3.94
N GLU A 108 2.14 26.80 -3.38
CA GLU A 108 1.88 28.24 -3.44
C GLU A 108 2.97 29.08 -2.76
N GLU A 109 3.45 28.63 -1.59
CA GLU A 109 4.60 29.27 -0.91
C GLU A 109 5.85 29.26 -1.78
N SER A 110 6.11 28.17 -2.51
CA SER A 110 7.29 28.02 -3.40
C SER A 110 7.30 29.00 -4.57
N LEU A 111 6.13 29.51 -4.98
CA LEU A 111 6.02 30.50 -6.06
C LEU A 111 6.37 31.93 -5.61
N THR A 112 6.48 32.17 -4.29
CA THR A 112 6.90 33.46 -3.76
C THR A 112 8.41 33.67 -3.90
N LYS A 113 8.87 34.94 -3.93
CA LYS A 113 10.31 35.26 -4.11
C LYS A 113 11.21 34.69 -3.00
N SER A 114 10.67 34.50 -1.80
CA SER A 114 11.32 33.87 -0.65
C SER A 114 10.83 32.45 -0.41
N GLY A 115 10.20 31.84 -1.42
CA GLY A 115 9.57 30.54 -1.33
C GLY A 115 10.56 29.41 -1.07
N ARG A 116 10.07 28.35 -0.43
CA ARG A 116 10.83 27.11 -0.26
C ARG A 116 10.96 26.38 -1.61
N LYS A 117 12.00 25.56 -1.75
CA LYS A 117 12.14 24.70 -2.93
C LYS A 117 11.01 23.67 -2.94
N TRP A 118 10.43 23.45 -4.12
CA TRP A 118 9.38 22.47 -4.34
C TRP A 118 9.82 21.45 -5.40
N PRO A 119 9.77 20.14 -5.09
CA PRO A 119 9.56 19.51 -3.77
C PRO A 119 10.72 19.77 -2.79
N ASP A 120 10.49 19.61 -1.48
CA ASP A 120 11.55 19.72 -0.47
C ASP A 120 12.31 18.39 -0.35
N PRO A 121 13.57 18.30 -0.84
CA PRO A 121 14.34 17.06 -0.80
C PRO A 121 14.62 16.58 0.63
N LYS A 122 14.72 17.50 1.60
CA LYS A 122 15.02 17.15 2.99
C LYS A 122 13.82 16.46 3.63
N GLU A 123 12.61 16.90 3.34
CA GLU A 123 11.40 16.23 3.82
C GLU A 123 11.31 14.81 3.27
N ILE A 124 11.53 14.64 1.97
CA ILE A 124 11.50 13.33 1.31
C ILE A 124 12.53 12.38 1.94
N GLU A 125 13.72 12.87 2.23
CA GLU A 125 14.76 12.08 2.89
C GLU A 125 14.33 11.64 4.31
N ILE A 126 13.83 12.57 5.12
CA ILE A 126 13.34 12.28 6.47
C ILE A 126 12.20 11.24 6.42
N TYR A 127 11.30 11.37 5.45
CA TYR A 127 10.20 10.43 5.25
C TYR A 127 10.73 9.03 4.89
N LYS A 128 11.66 8.92 3.93
CA LYS A 128 12.27 7.64 3.55
C LYS A 128 13.03 6.99 4.70
N GLN A 129 13.76 7.77 5.49
CA GLN A 129 14.44 7.29 6.70
C GLN A 129 13.43 6.73 7.71
N ARG A 130 12.32 7.43 7.94
CA ARG A 130 11.24 6.96 8.81
C ARG A 130 10.65 5.64 8.31
N LEU A 131 10.31 5.55 7.02
CA LEU A 131 9.80 4.32 6.41
C LEU A 131 10.78 3.15 6.58
N LYS A 132 12.07 3.41 6.34
CA LYS A 132 13.13 2.41 6.54
C LYS A 132 13.15 1.91 7.97
N MET A 133 13.15 2.80 8.97
CA MET A 133 13.14 2.42 10.38
C MET A 133 11.92 1.55 10.74
N TYR A 134 10.74 1.87 10.22
CA TYR A 134 9.56 1.03 10.43
C TYR A 134 9.72 -0.36 9.82
N ARG A 135 10.22 -0.45 8.58
CA ARG A 135 10.47 -1.73 7.91
C ARG A 135 11.51 -2.57 8.65
N ASP A 136 12.61 -1.94 9.07
CA ASP A 136 13.69 -2.59 9.83
C ASP A 136 13.18 -3.10 11.17
N LYS A 137 12.33 -2.33 11.86
CA LYS A 137 11.67 -2.77 13.10
C LYS A 137 10.81 -4.00 12.88
N ILE A 138 9.96 -4.00 11.84
CA ILE A 138 9.10 -5.15 11.52
C ILE A 138 9.94 -6.39 11.20
N ALA A 139 11.02 -6.23 10.44
CA ALA A 139 11.94 -7.32 10.11
C ALA A 139 12.65 -7.87 11.36
N TRP A 140 13.10 -6.99 12.26
CA TRP A 140 13.72 -7.37 13.52
C TRP A 140 12.74 -8.11 14.45
N ASP A 141 11.52 -7.61 14.61
CA ASP A 141 10.46 -8.22 15.43
C ASP A 141 10.11 -9.63 14.91
N LYS A 142 10.13 -9.81 13.58
CA LYS A 142 9.94 -11.11 12.91
C LYS A 142 11.09 -12.08 13.23
N ASN A 143 12.34 -11.64 13.14
CA ASN A 143 13.51 -12.48 13.40
C ASN A 143 13.65 -12.89 14.88
N LYS A 144 13.19 -12.05 15.81
CA LYS A 144 13.20 -12.35 17.25
C LYS A 144 12.03 -13.22 17.71
N GLY A 145 11.10 -13.58 16.82
CA GLY A 145 9.93 -14.38 17.16
C GLY A 145 8.94 -13.66 18.09
N ILE A 146 9.08 -12.33 18.26
CA ILE A 146 8.17 -11.51 19.07
C ILE A 146 6.79 -11.49 18.40
N VAL A 147 6.78 -11.39 17.07
CA VAL A 147 5.58 -11.64 16.29
C VAL A 147 5.40 -13.16 16.21
N LYS A 148 4.72 -13.74 17.19
CA LYS A 148 4.16 -15.09 17.03
C LYS A 148 3.28 -15.04 15.79
N ALA A 149 3.69 -15.74 14.73
CA ALA A 149 2.83 -15.95 13.58
C ALA A 149 1.51 -16.48 14.15
N LYS A 150 0.43 -15.69 14.07
CA LYS A 150 -0.88 -16.29 14.25
C LYS A 150 -0.90 -17.43 13.24
N PRO A 151 -1.16 -18.68 13.66
CA PRO A 151 -1.26 -19.77 12.71
C PRO A 151 -2.19 -19.26 11.63
N LYS A 152 -1.73 -19.29 10.37
CA LYS A 152 -2.58 -19.00 9.22
C LYS A 152 -3.75 -19.97 9.37
N THR A 153 -4.85 -19.54 9.99
CA THR A 153 -6.14 -20.11 9.69
C THR A 153 -6.21 -20.02 8.18
N ALA A 154 -6.30 -21.17 7.52
CA ALA A 154 -6.25 -21.31 6.08
C ALA A 154 -7.45 -20.56 5.48
N VAL A 155 -7.37 -19.24 5.43
CA VAL A 155 -8.22 -18.37 4.65
C VAL A 155 -7.56 -18.37 3.27
N GLY A 156 -8.18 -19.13 2.37
CA GLY A 156 -7.99 -19.08 0.92
C GLY A 156 -6.56 -18.91 0.42
N ALA A 157 -5.96 -20.02 -0.03
CA ALA A 157 -4.93 -19.92 -1.05
C ALA A 157 -5.45 -19.02 -2.20
N PRO A 158 -4.62 -18.16 -2.81
CA PRO A 158 -5.01 -17.45 -4.02
C PRO A 158 -5.40 -18.49 -5.08
N VAL A 159 -6.68 -18.55 -5.42
CA VAL A 159 -7.18 -19.26 -6.60
C VAL A 159 -6.71 -18.46 -7.82
N GLY A 160 -5.51 -18.77 -8.27
CA GLY A 160 -4.85 -18.08 -9.39
C GLY A 160 -3.57 -18.79 -9.78
N GLY A 161 -3.71 -19.89 -10.54
CA GLY A 161 -2.58 -20.69 -10.98
C GLY A 161 -2.98 -21.78 -11.97
N HIS A 162 -3.61 -21.41 -13.10
CA HIS A 162 -3.49 -22.21 -14.31
C HIS A 162 -2.06 -21.99 -14.85
N GLY A 163 -1.19 -22.94 -14.54
CA GLY A 163 0.18 -22.99 -15.04
C GLY A 163 0.63 -24.44 -15.14
N ALA A 164 0.50 -24.97 -16.35
CA ALA A 164 1.19 -26.11 -16.95
C ALA A 164 1.78 -27.21 -16.02
N ALA A 165 1.31 -28.43 -16.25
CA ALA A 165 2.00 -29.65 -15.86
C ALA A 165 3.46 -29.64 -16.34
N PRO A 166 4.47 -29.82 -15.46
CA PRO A 166 5.78 -30.22 -15.90
C PRO A 166 5.76 -31.71 -16.24
N SER A 167 5.91 -31.97 -17.54
CA SER A 167 6.33 -33.23 -18.14
C SER A 167 7.49 -33.87 -17.37
N ALA A 168 7.42 -35.20 -17.26
CA ALA A 168 8.50 -36.05 -16.77
C ALA A 168 9.81 -35.87 -17.56
N ALA A 169 10.92 -35.73 -16.83
CA ALA A 169 12.30 -36.10 -17.19
C ALA A 169 13.12 -35.98 -15.88
N GLU A 170 13.41 -37.07 -15.17
CA GLU A 170 14.63 -37.86 -15.33
C GLU A 170 15.91 -37.01 -15.17
N HIS A 171 16.52 -37.04 -13.98
CA HIS A 171 17.98 -37.21 -13.81
C HIS A 171 18.34 -37.45 -12.33
N ARG A 172 18.94 -38.62 -12.08
CA ARG A 172 19.74 -38.98 -10.90
C ARG A 172 21.02 -38.13 -10.84
N ALA A 173 21.40 -37.68 -9.64
CA ALA A 173 22.78 -37.58 -9.13
C ALA A 173 22.72 -37.19 -7.64
N ALA A 174 22.96 -38.13 -6.72
CA ALA A 174 24.23 -38.32 -6.01
C ALA A 174 24.48 -37.23 -4.94
N ALA A 175 24.21 -37.60 -3.68
CA ALA A 175 24.55 -36.82 -2.50
C ALA A 175 26.04 -36.97 -2.17
N GLU A 176 26.74 -35.85 -2.02
CA GLU A 176 28.04 -35.81 -1.33
C GLU A 176 27.83 -35.41 0.14
N PRO A 177 28.50 -36.07 1.10
CA PRO A 177 28.48 -35.66 2.51
C PRO A 177 29.42 -34.44 2.76
N PRO A 178 29.13 -33.62 3.79
CA PRO A 178 29.93 -32.43 4.10
C PRO A 178 31.29 -32.77 4.73
N PRO A 179 32.29 -31.87 4.60
CA PRO A 179 33.62 -32.07 5.16
C PRO A 179 33.65 -31.92 6.70
N GLU A 180 34.35 -32.85 7.35
CA GLU A 180 34.75 -32.75 8.75
C GLU A 180 35.80 -31.65 8.91
N HIS A 181 35.53 -30.66 9.76
CA HIS A 181 36.53 -29.71 10.22
C HIS A 181 37.14 -30.19 11.53
N ASN A 182 38.46 -30.40 11.52
CA ASN A 182 39.32 -30.45 12.71
C ASN A 182 39.44 -29.07 13.36
#